data_AF-A0A6J0N561-F1
#
_entry.id   AF-A0A6J0N561-F1
#
_cell.length_a   1.000
_cell.length_b   1.000
_cell.length_c   1.000
_cell.angle_alpha   90.00
_cell.angle_beta   90.00
_cell.angle_gamma   90.00
#
_symmetry.space_group_name_H-M   'P 1'
#
loop_
_entity.id
_entity.type
_entity.pdbx_description
1 polymer ?
#
loop_
_entity_poly.entity_id
_entity_poly.type
_entity_poly.pdbx_seq_one_letter_code
_entity_poly.pdbx_strand_id
1 'polypeptide(L)'
;MDKSSSSSSLWKVRKVLTEKCEGWLDFDNNSDVENYILKPLCKSTNLVKRDPIKIKIDDYDMGCQDEVLLGYNRESDKFYLGKKMWKRVKELDVGDEVGFFYDPIAKNVCFSVLKLAKP
;
A
#
# COMPACT_ATOMS: atom_id res chain seq x y z
N MET A 1 -5.91 4.50 -37.63
CA MET A 1 -6.10 5.01 -36.26
C MET A 1 -6.77 3.91 -35.49
N ASP A 2 -6.08 3.26 -34.56
CA ASP A 2 -6.73 2.76 -33.37
C ASP A 2 -5.73 2.68 -32.21
N LYS A 3 -6.25 3.08 -31.05
CA LYS A 3 -5.53 3.67 -29.93
C LYS A 3 -4.53 2.70 -29.32
N SER A 4 -3.28 3.15 -29.16
CA SER A 4 -2.38 2.58 -28.17
C SER A 4 -3.09 2.61 -26.83
N SER A 5 -3.34 1.45 -26.23
CA SER A 5 -3.73 1.37 -24.83
C SER A 5 -2.58 1.94 -24.00
N SER A 6 -2.64 3.22 -23.65
CA SER A 6 -1.92 3.70 -22.49
C SER A 6 -2.55 2.96 -21.30
N SER A 7 -2.05 1.78 -20.96
CA SER A 7 -2.49 1.04 -19.79
C SER A 7 -2.07 1.88 -18.58
N SER A 8 -2.96 2.77 -18.14
CA SER A 8 -2.75 3.52 -16.92
C SER A 8 -2.63 2.51 -15.79
N SER A 9 -1.48 2.50 -15.11
CA SER A 9 -1.26 1.62 -13.97
C SER A 9 -2.42 1.79 -12.98
N LEU A 10 -2.91 0.67 -12.45
CA LEU A 10 -3.91 0.68 -11.38
C LEU A 10 -3.34 1.35 -10.12
N TRP A 11 -2.03 1.26 -9.92
CA TRP A 11 -1.33 1.78 -8.76
C TRP A 11 -1.53 3.30 -8.65
N LYS A 12 -1.96 3.73 -7.47
CA LYS A 12 -2.11 5.14 -7.11
C LYS A 12 -1.11 5.58 -6.05
N VAL A 13 -0.66 4.65 -5.21
CA VAL A 13 0.45 4.85 -4.27
C VAL A 13 1.53 3.84 -4.63
N ARG A 14 2.79 4.27 -4.64
CA ARG A 14 3.94 3.45 -5.04
C ARG A 14 5.07 3.62 -4.04
N LYS A 15 5.84 2.55 -3.82
CA LYS A 15 7.07 2.60 -3.02
C LYS A 15 8.09 1.59 -3.53
N VAL A 16 9.30 2.08 -3.78
CA VAL A 16 10.49 1.22 -3.97
C VAL A 16 11.09 0.94 -2.59
N LEU A 17 11.35 -0.33 -2.29
CA LEU A 17 11.92 -0.73 -1.02
C LEU A 17 13.41 -0.39 -0.99
N THR A 18 13.81 0.55 -0.14
CA THR A 18 15.21 0.91 0.08
C THR A 18 15.86 0.10 1.21
N GLU A 19 15.05 -0.58 2.01
CA GLU A 19 15.46 -1.41 3.13
C GLU A 19 14.55 -2.64 3.28
N LYS A 20 15.00 -3.66 4.00
CA LYS A 20 14.21 -4.88 4.24
C LYS A 20 13.08 -4.56 5.23
N CYS A 21 11.85 -4.88 4.85
CA CYS A 21 10.71 -4.61 5.71
C CYS A 21 10.49 -5.70 6.76
N GLU A 22 10.29 -5.32 8.02
CA GLU A 22 10.01 -6.24 9.13
C GLU A 22 8.51 -6.45 9.41
N GLY A 23 7.69 -6.39 8.35
CA GLY A 23 6.22 -6.53 8.42
C GLY A 23 5.45 -5.21 8.50
N TRP A 24 6.16 -4.09 8.28
CA TRP A 24 5.59 -2.75 8.18
C TRP A 24 6.23 -2.02 7.00
N LEU A 25 5.51 -1.05 6.47
CA LEU A 25 5.88 -0.24 5.33
C LEU A 25 5.34 1.17 5.52
N ASP A 26 6.20 2.18 5.49
CA ASP A 26 5.82 3.58 5.46
C ASP A 26 5.57 4.05 4.02
N PHE A 27 4.86 5.15 3.83
CA PHE A 27 4.63 5.74 2.51
C PHE A 27 5.44 7.02 2.34
N ASP A 28 5.90 7.27 1.11
CA ASP A 28 6.73 8.44 0.82
C ASP A 28 5.91 9.68 0.43
N ASN A 29 4.62 9.53 0.13
CA ASN A 29 3.71 10.63 -0.18
C ASN A 29 2.39 10.53 0.61
N ASN A 30 2.23 11.38 1.62
CA ASN A 30 1.01 11.43 2.43
C ASN A 30 -0.24 11.85 1.63
N SER A 31 -0.09 12.73 0.64
CA SER A 31 -1.22 13.20 -0.17
C SER A 31 -1.83 12.08 -0.99
N ASP A 32 -1.00 11.17 -1.51
CA ASP A 32 -1.48 10.01 -2.25
C ASP A 32 -2.26 9.05 -1.34
N VAL A 33 -1.78 8.83 -0.12
CA VAL A 33 -2.48 8.00 0.88
C VAL A 33 -3.83 8.62 1.26
N GLU A 34 -3.88 9.93 1.51
CA GLU A 34 -5.12 10.63 1.84
C GLU A 34 -6.15 10.55 0.70
N ASN A 35 -5.71 10.77 -0.54
CA ASN A 35 -6.60 10.83 -1.70
C ASN A 35 -7.02 9.46 -2.24
N TYR A 36 -6.14 8.45 -2.18
CA TYR A 36 -6.33 7.18 -2.88
C TYR A 36 -6.49 5.97 -1.95
N ILE A 37 -6.26 6.13 -0.64
CA ILE A 37 -6.50 5.09 0.36
C ILE A 37 -7.58 5.54 1.36
N LEU A 38 -7.35 6.65 2.08
CA LEU A 38 -8.26 7.08 3.15
C LEU A 38 -9.61 7.54 2.62
N LYS A 39 -9.61 8.43 1.62
CA LYS A 39 -10.85 8.97 1.04
C LYS A 39 -11.73 7.85 0.43
N PRO A 40 -11.21 6.90 -0.37
CA PRO A 40 -12.01 5.76 -0.85
C PRO A 40 -12.55 4.83 0.25
N LEU A 41 -11.78 4.64 1.33
CA LEU A 41 -12.23 3.88 2.50
C LEU A 41 -13.20 4.66 3.41
N CYS A 42 -13.55 5.91 3.06
CA CYS A 42 -14.32 6.84 3.89
C CYS A 42 -13.73 6.98 5.30
N LYS A 43 -12.40 7.04 5.42
CA LYS A 43 -11.70 7.19 6.70
C LYS A 43 -11.22 8.63 6.88
N SER A 44 -11.37 9.13 8.10
CA SER A 44 -10.89 10.45 8.48
C SER A 44 -9.38 10.45 8.68
N THR A 45 -8.67 11.34 8.00
CA THR A 45 -7.24 11.60 8.19
C THR A 45 -6.92 11.85 9.66
N ASN A 46 -7.70 12.72 10.32
CA ASN A 46 -7.47 13.07 11.73
C ASN A 46 -7.61 11.86 12.67
N LEU A 47 -8.50 10.93 12.35
CA LEU A 47 -8.66 9.70 13.13
C LEU A 47 -7.40 8.83 13.00
N VAL A 48 -6.93 8.59 11.77
CA VAL A 48 -5.77 7.72 11.51
C VAL A 48 -4.46 8.33 12.04
N LYS A 49 -4.33 9.66 12.01
CA LYS A 49 -3.19 10.37 12.63
C LYS A 49 -3.18 10.30 14.16
N ARG A 50 -4.34 10.01 14.77
CA ARG A 50 -4.48 9.84 16.21
C ARG A 50 -4.25 8.40 16.63
N ASP A 51 -4.99 7.48 16.02
CA ASP A 51 -5.01 6.05 16.37
C ASP A 51 -4.94 5.19 15.08
N PRO A 52 -4.02 4.22 14.99
CA PRO A 52 -4.00 3.29 13.87
C PRO A 52 -5.31 2.50 13.77
N ILE A 53 -5.82 2.34 12.55
CA ILE A 53 -7.06 1.61 12.28
C ILE A 53 -6.77 0.29 11.57
N LYS A 54 -7.63 -0.70 11.79
CA LYS A 54 -7.60 -1.95 11.02
C LYS A 54 -8.26 -1.76 9.67
N ILE A 55 -7.62 -2.23 8.61
CA ILE A 55 -8.17 -2.29 7.26
C ILE A 55 -7.94 -3.68 6.66
N LYS A 56 -8.77 -4.04 5.69
CA LYS A 56 -8.54 -5.20 4.82
C LYS A 56 -7.64 -4.79 3.67
N ILE A 57 -6.68 -5.65 3.36
CA ILE A 57 -5.82 -5.51 2.21
C ILE A 57 -5.76 -6.82 1.42
N ASP A 58 -5.93 -6.75 0.11
CA ASP A 58 -5.83 -7.90 -0.78
C ASP A 58 -4.46 -7.90 -1.47
N ASP A 59 -3.75 -9.02 -1.38
CA ASP A 59 -2.61 -9.31 -2.24
C ASP A 59 -3.15 -9.71 -3.61
N TYR A 60 -3.09 -8.75 -4.54
CA TYR A 60 -3.62 -8.93 -5.88
C TYR A 60 -2.85 -10.00 -6.67
N ASP A 61 -1.56 -10.22 -6.36
CA ASP A 61 -0.73 -11.19 -7.05
C ASP A 61 -1.01 -12.62 -6.55
N MET A 62 -1.29 -12.76 -5.25
CA MET A 62 -1.48 -14.06 -4.59
C MET A 62 -2.96 -14.46 -4.41
N GLY A 63 -3.90 -13.54 -4.64
CA GLY A 63 -5.33 -13.77 -4.46
C GLY A 63 -5.73 -14.04 -3.00
N CYS A 64 -4.99 -13.47 -2.05
CA CYS A 64 -5.27 -13.64 -0.62
C CYS A 64 -5.57 -12.31 0.08
N GLN A 65 -6.34 -12.36 1.17
CA GLN A 65 -6.73 -11.19 1.95
C GLN A 65 -6.09 -11.23 3.33
N ASP A 66 -5.60 -10.08 3.77
CA ASP A 66 -5.04 -9.85 5.10
C ASP A 66 -5.77 -8.68 5.80
N GLU A 67 -5.82 -8.71 7.12
CA GLU A 67 -6.07 -7.51 7.93
C GLU A 67 -4.73 -6.89 8.35
N VAL A 68 -4.57 -5.58 8.18
CA VAL A 68 -3.36 -4.81 8.55
C VAL A 68 -3.76 -3.52 9.28
N LEU A 69 -2.81 -2.92 9.99
CA LEU A 69 -2.98 -1.59 10.59
C LEU A 69 -2.56 -0.52 9.59
N LEU A 70 -3.41 0.47 9.39
CA LEU A 70 -3.11 1.74 8.75
C LEU A 70 -2.96 2.80 9.84
N GLY A 71 -1.76 3.35 9.98
CA GLY A 71 -1.47 4.35 11.00
C GLY A 71 -0.60 5.48 10.48
N TYR A 72 -0.19 6.36 11.39
CA TYR A 72 0.65 7.51 11.11
C TYR A 72 1.77 7.60 12.13
N ASN A 73 3.01 7.65 11.65
CA ASN A 73 4.17 7.96 12.48
C ASN A 73 4.37 9.47 12.52
N ARG A 74 4.23 10.05 13.72
CA ARG A 74 4.38 11.50 13.93
C ARG A 74 5.82 12.00 13.89
N GLU A 75 6.78 11.13 14.20
CA GLU A 75 8.20 11.49 14.22
C GLU A 75 8.74 11.63 12.79
N SER A 76 8.36 10.71 11.90
CA SER A 76 8.76 10.74 10.49
C SER A 76 7.77 11.47 9.58
N ASP A 77 6.63 11.92 10.12
CA ASP A 77 5.53 12.53 9.36
C ASP A 77 5.03 11.66 8.20
N LYS A 78 4.84 10.36 8.42
CA LYS A 78 4.45 9.40 7.37
C LYS A 78 3.31 8.49 7.77
N PHE A 79 2.39 8.24 6.84
CA PHE A 79 1.49 7.09 6.95
C PHE A 79 2.26 5.78 6.81
N TYR A 80 1.72 4.71 7.41
CA TYR A 80 2.27 3.37 7.27
C TYR A 80 1.18 2.31 7.22
N LEU A 81 1.49 1.18 6.58
CA LEU A 81 0.76 -0.07 6.73
C LEU A 81 1.62 -1.09 7.45
N GLY A 82 1.03 -1.87 8.35
CA GLY A 82 1.74 -3.03 8.86
C GLY A 82 1.01 -3.85 9.90
N LYS A 83 1.59 -5.01 10.18
CA LYS A 83 1.30 -5.83 11.34
C LYS A 83 2.55 -6.64 11.65
N LYS A 84 2.75 -6.99 12.93
CA LYS A 84 3.91 -7.76 13.40
C LYS A 84 4.23 -9.02 12.56
N MET A 85 3.23 -9.62 11.92
CA MET A 85 3.36 -10.83 11.09
C MET A 85 2.87 -10.66 9.64
N TRP A 86 3.04 -9.49 9.02
CA TRP A 86 2.72 -9.35 7.59
C TRP A 86 3.76 -10.09 6.75
N LYS A 87 3.52 -11.38 6.50
CA LYS A 87 4.49 -12.28 5.86
C LYS A 87 4.89 -11.77 4.48
N ARG A 88 3.93 -11.33 3.68
CA ARG A 88 4.18 -10.91 2.30
C ARG A 88 5.24 -9.82 2.19
N VAL A 89 5.13 -8.77 3.01
CA VAL A 89 6.07 -7.65 2.99
C VAL A 89 7.47 -8.06 3.49
N LYS A 90 7.57 -9.07 4.38
CA LYS A 90 8.87 -9.63 4.82
C LYS A 90 9.60 -10.41 3.73
N GLU A 91 8.89 -10.93 2.74
CA GLU A 91 9.46 -11.67 1.60
C GLU A 91 10.00 -10.74 0.49
N LEU A 92 9.81 -9.43 0.62
CA LEU A 92 10.24 -8.46 -0.39
C LEU A 92 11.68 -8.04 -0.17
N ASP A 93 12.46 -7.95 -1.24
CA ASP A 93 13.87 -7.58 -1.20
C ASP A 93 14.05 -6.08 -1.48
N VAL A 94 15.20 -5.54 -1.09
CA VAL A 94 15.60 -4.17 -1.45
C VAL A 94 15.60 -4.05 -2.98
N GLY A 95 14.96 -2.99 -3.48
CA GLY A 95 14.76 -2.74 -4.90
C GLY A 95 13.45 -3.26 -5.47
N ASP A 96 12.72 -4.12 -4.76
CA ASP A 96 11.34 -4.46 -5.14
C ASP A 96 10.45 -3.21 -5.03
N GLU A 97 9.46 -3.10 -5.90
CA GLU A 97 8.46 -2.04 -5.85
C GLU A 97 7.12 -2.61 -5.42
N VAL A 98 6.43 -1.91 -4.53
CA VAL A 98 5.05 -2.19 -4.16
C VAL A 98 4.15 -1.07 -4.63
N GLY A 99 2.96 -1.45 -5.11
CA GLY A 99 1.93 -0.50 -5.47
C GLY A 99 0.60 -0.82 -4.84
N PHE A 100 -0.12 0.24 -4.48
CA PHE A 100 -1.40 0.16 -3.82
C PHE A 100 -2.47 0.89 -4.63
N PHE A 101 -3.67 0.35 -4.60
CA PHE A 101 -4.86 0.94 -5.20
C PHE A 101 -6.10 0.50 -4.43
N TYR A 102 -7.22 1.18 -4.64
CA TYR A 102 -8.49 0.82 -4.04
C TYR A 102 -9.35 0.09 -5.08
N ASP A 103 -9.88 -1.08 -4.71
CA ASP A 103 -10.88 -1.79 -5.51
C ASP A 103 -12.29 -1.33 -5.07
N PRO A 104 -13.04 -0.62 -5.94
CA PRO A 104 -14.37 -0.14 -5.59
C PRO A 104 -15.44 -1.25 -5.52
N ILE A 105 -15.20 -2.40 -6.14
CA ILE A 105 -16.12 -3.55 -6.15
C ILE A 105 -15.96 -4.31 -4.83
N ALA A 106 -14.73 -4.70 -4.49
CA ALA A 106 -14.42 -5.42 -3.24
C ALA A 106 -14.41 -4.50 -1.99
N LYS A 107 -14.36 -3.18 -2.20
CA LYS A 107 -14.35 -2.12 -1.16
C LYS A 107 -13.19 -2.25 -0.18
N ASN A 108 -12.01 -2.57 -0.70
CA ASN A 108 -10.79 -2.75 0.06
C ASN A 108 -9.58 -2.18 -0.71
N VAL A 109 -8.47 -2.08 0.01
CA VAL A 109 -7.19 -1.72 -0.59
C VAL A 109 -6.58 -2.98 -1.17
N CYS A 110 -6.02 -2.90 -2.35
CA CYS A 110 -5.22 -3.95 -2.96
C CYS A 110 -3.77 -3.50 -2.99
N PHE A 111 -2.86 -4.46 -2.91
CA PHE A 111 -1.45 -4.25 -3.22
C PHE A 111 -0.94 -5.31 -4.17
N SER A 112 0.11 -4.96 -4.91
CA SER A 112 0.84 -5.86 -5.80
C SER A 112 2.31 -5.47 -5.82
N VAL A 113 3.15 -6.38 -6.28
CA VAL A 113 4.60 -6.32 -6.19
C VAL A 113 5.20 -6.43 -7.58
N LEU A 114 6.06 -5.48 -7.93
CA LEU A 114 6.97 -5.60 -9.04
C LEU A 114 8.34 -6.00 -8.50
N LYS A 115 8.73 -7.25 -8.74
CA LYS A 115 10.04 -7.77 -8.32
C LYS A 115 11.16 -7.14 -9.15
N LEU A 116 12.25 -6.75 -8.48
CA LEU A 116 13.45 -6.32 -9.18
C LEU A 116 13.98 -7.49 -10.03
N ALA A 117 14.23 -7.25 -11.31
CA ALA A 117 14.87 -8.23 -12.18
C ALA A 117 16.27 -8.55 -11.64
N LYS A 118 16.50 -9.82 -11.29
CA LYS A 118 17.84 -10.30 -10.95
C LYS A 118 18.61 -10.50 -12.28
N PRO A 119 19.89 -10.09 -12.38
CA PRO A 119 20.73 -10.37 -13.54
C PRO A 119 20.80 -11.86 -13.90
#